data_AF-A0A5B2WDJ4-F1
#
_entry.id   AF-A0A5B2WDJ4-F1
#
_cell.length_a   1.000
_cell.length_b   1.000
_cell.length_c   1.000
_cell.angle_alpha   90.00
_cell.angle_beta   90.00
_cell.angle_gamma   90.00
#
_symmetry.space_group_name_H-M   'P 1'
#
loop_
_entity.id
_entity.type
_entity.pdbx_description
1 polymer ?
#
loop_
_entity_poly.entity_id
_entity_poly.type
_entity_poly.pdbx_seq_one_letter_code
_entity_poly.pdbx_strand_id
1 'polypeptide(L)'
;MSTPTVKPASENTTTSPQDKPVIGAETAPVSLGEHTRTWAHGMRRHWTPPDLWEHGRPALKDTWLWARYGQHLPDDEQVRLGSRVTAGIRLPFRALLLYLDWVFERDSRLVAALVLVFVVVQAIHPIF
;
A
#
# COMPACT_ATOMS: atom_id res chain seq x y z
N MET A 1 -60.34 27.57 -11.49
CA MET A 1 -59.63 28.78 -11.97
C MET A 1 -58.46 28.99 -10.99
N SER A 2 -57.19 28.80 -11.29
CA SER A 2 -56.42 28.94 -12.55
C SER A 2 -55.27 27.92 -12.62
N THR A 3 -54.79 27.70 -13.84
CA THR A 3 -53.93 26.62 -14.36
C THR A 3 -52.43 26.70 -14.01
N PRO A 4 -51.68 25.57 -14.10
CA PRO A 4 -50.22 25.53 -14.05
C PRO A 4 -49.60 26.01 -15.38
N THR A 5 -48.59 26.88 -15.34
CA THR A 5 -47.84 27.30 -16.53
C THR A 5 -46.50 26.59 -16.59
N VAL A 6 -46.43 25.55 -17.43
CA VAL A 6 -45.19 25.02 -18.00
C VAL A 6 -44.86 25.85 -19.24
N LYS A 7 -43.62 26.34 -19.37
CA LYS A 7 -43.11 26.98 -20.58
C LYS A 7 -42.00 26.10 -21.19
N PRO A 8 -42.04 25.79 -22.50
CA PRO A 8 -41.21 24.75 -23.11
C PRO A 8 -39.81 25.25 -23.50
N ALA A 9 -38.90 24.29 -23.69
CA ALA A 9 -37.56 24.46 -24.21
C ALA A 9 -37.54 25.05 -25.63
N SER A 10 -36.53 25.87 -25.90
CA SER A 10 -36.09 26.18 -27.26
C SER A 10 -34.57 26.37 -27.27
N GLU A 11 -33.87 25.34 -27.74
CA GLU A 11 -32.53 25.47 -28.29
C GLU A 11 -32.59 26.37 -29.53
N ASN A 12 -31.56 27.20 -29.70
CA ASN A 12 -30.98 27.55 -31.00
C ASN A 12 -29.55 28.05 -30.77
N THR A 13 -28.61 27.13 -30.97
CA THR A 13 -27.20 27.36 -31.29
C THR A 13 -27.07 28.37 -32.43
N THR A 14 -26.11 29.31 -32.37
CA THR A 14 -25.29 29.80 -33.52
C THR A 14 -24.21 30.80 -33.04
N THR A 15 -22.95 30.35 -33.14
CA THR A 15 -21.74 31.09 -33.55
C THR A 15 -20.99 32.00 -32.58
N SER A 16 -19.87 31.42 -32.13
CA SER A 16 -18.63 32.05 -31.66
C SER A 16 -18.08 33.10 -32.63
N PRO A 17 -17.63 34.28 -32.15
CA PRO A 17 -16.54 35.00 -32.79
C PRO A 17 -15.23 34.37 -32.31
N GLN A 18 -14.54 33.65 -33.20
CA GLN A 18 -13.12 33.39 -33.03
C GLN A 18 -12.39 34.73 -32.91
N ASP A 19 -11.95 35.07 -31.70
CA ASP A 19 -10.84 36.00 -31.52
C ASP A 19 -9.59 35.18 -31.19
N LYS A 20 -8.49 35.57 -31.81
CA LYS A 20 -7.34 34.71 -32.16
C LYS A 20 -6.70 34.01 -30.95
N PRO A 21 -6.08 32.81 -31.12
CA PRO A 21 -5.20 32.30 -30.09
C PRO A 21 -3.96 33.20 -30.04
N VAL A 22 -3.89 34.08 -29.05
CA VAL A 22 -2.66 34.76 -28.70
C VAL A 22 -1.73 33.70 -28.15
N ILE A 23 -0.78 33.26 -28.98
CA ILE A 23 0.41 32.54 -28.53
C ILE A 23 1.12 33.48 -27.56
N GLY A 24 0.91 33.25 -26.26
CA GLY A 24 1.27 34.19 -25.19
C GLY A 24 0.17 34.44 -24.14
N ALA A 25 -1.05 33.91 -24.29
CA ALA A 25 -2.00 33.84 -23.19
C ALA A 25 -1.48 32.80 -22.18
N GLU A 26 -0.74 33.32 -21.20
CA GLU A 26 -0.19 32.63 -20.03
C GLU A 26 -1.16 31.58 -19.49
N THR A 27 -0.91 30.32 -19.85
CA THR A 27 -1.33 29.21 -19.00
C THR A 27 -0.55 29.32 -17.69
N ALA A 28 -1.08 30.10 -16.74
CA ALA A 28 -0.97 29.86 -15.29
C ALA A 28 -1.57 31.04 -14.50
N PRO A 29 -2.07 30.83 -13.26
CA PRO A 29 -1.84 29.66 -12.43
C PRO A 29 -3.12 29.07 -11.84
N VAL A 30 -3.12 27.76 -11.61
CA VAL A 30 -3.81 27.15 -10.46
C VAL A 30 -3.65 28.12 -9.28
N SER A 31 -4.76 28.60 -8.69
CA SER A 31 -4.65 29.65 -7.66
C SER A 31 -3.62 29.24 -6.61
N LEU A 32 -2.84 30.16 -6.07
CA LEU A 32 -1.82 29.82 -5.06
C LEU A 32 -2.45 29.04 -3.88
N GLY A 33 -3.72 29.30 -3.59
CA GLY A 33 -4.55 28.52 -2.68
C GLY A 33 -4.83 27.09 -3.13
N GLU A 34 -5.15 26.85 -4.40
CA GLU A 34 -5.31 25.50 -4.95
C GLU A 34 -3.97 24.74 -5.04
N HIS A 35 -2.88 25.43 -5.38
CA HIS A 35 -1.54 24.84 -5.45
C HIS A 35 -1.05 24.45 -4.05
N THR A 36 -1.25 25.32 -3.05
CA THR A 36 -0.94 25.00 -1.65
C THR A 36 -1.82 23.87 -1.11
N ARG A 37 -3.10 23.81 -1.50
CA ARG A 37 -3.99 22.69 -1.13
C ARG A 37 -3.56 21.37 -1.79
N THR A 38 -3.20 21.37 -3.07
CA THR A 38 -2.72 20.16 -3.77
C THR A 38 -1.37 19.71 -3.24
N TRP A 39 -0.46 20.64 -2.96
CA TRP A 39 0.82 20.36 -2.31
C TRP A 39 0.64 19.83 -0.88
N ALA A 40 -0.22 20.46 -0.07
CA ALA A 40 -0.55 19.98 1.27
C ALA A 40 -1.23 18.60 1.24
N HIS A 41 -2.10 18.31 0.27
CA HIS A 41 -2.68 16.98 0.08
C HIS A 41 -1.65 15.94 -0.34
N GLY A 42 -0.73 16.29 -1.26
CA GLY A 42 0.37 15.42 -1.68
C GLY A 42 1.30 15.10 -0.50
N MET A 43 1.70 16.12 0.25
CA MET A 43 2.53 15.92 1.44
C MET A 43 1.82 15.14 2.53
N ARG A 44 0.51 15.36 2.77
CA ARG A 44 -0.25 14.54 3.72
C ARG A 44 -0.25 13.07 3.34
N ARG A 45 -0.30 12.70 2.04
CA ARG A 45 -0.20 11.30 1.62
C ARG A 45 1.18 10.69 1.89
N HIS A 46 2.23 11.50 1.80
CA HIS A 46 3.61 11.06 2.08
C HIS A 46 3.97 11.11 3.58
N TRP A 47 3.25 11.90 4.37
CA TRP A 47 3.42 12.03 5.83
C TRP A 47 2.34 11.35 6.66
N THR A 48 1.31 10.75 6.05
CA THR A 48 0.48 9.81 6.78
C THR A 48 1.38 8.69 7.25
N PRO A 49 1.46 8.45 8.57
CA PRO A 49 2.23 7.32 9.07
C PRO A 49 1.72 6.06 8.35
N PRO A 50 2.63 5.20 7.86
CA PRO A 50 2.21 3.98 7.19
C PRO A 50 1.33 3.19 8.15
N ASP A 51 0.31 2.52 7.59
CA ASP A 51 -0.70 1.78 8.33
C ASP A 51 -0.10 0.79 9.36
N LEU A 52 1.12 0.31 9.09
CA LEU A 52 1.90 -0.55 9.99
C LEU A 52 2.30 0.10 11.33
N TRP A 53 2.20 1.42 11.47
CA TRP A 53 2.44 2.15 12.73
C TRP A 53 1.19 2.22 13.60
N GLU A 54 0.00 2.24 12.99
CA GLU A 54 -1.27 2.26 13.71
C GLU A 54 -1.78 0.84 13.99
N HIS A 55 -1.61 -0.04 13.00
CA HIS A 55 -1.98 -1.45 13.08
C HIS A 55 -0.69 -2.29 13.16
N GLY A 56 -0.46 -2.89 14.31
CA GLY A 56 0.63 -3.84 14.49
C GLY A 56 0.59 -4.95 13.42
N ARG A 57 1.76 -5.45 13.02
CA ARG A 57 1.83 -6.52 12.01
C ARG A 57 0.98 -7.72 12.48
N PRO A 58 0.19 -8.35 11.59
CA PRO A 58 -0.67 -9.46 11.98
C PRO A 58 0.18 -10.60 12.54
N ALA A 59 -0.25 -11.18 13.65
CA ALA A 59 0.51 -12.23 14.30
C ALA A 59 0.63 -13.45 13.38
N LEU A 60 1.71 -14.24 13.56
CA LEU A 60 1.88 -15.52 12.86
C LEU A 60 0.69 -16.45 13.11
N LYS A 61 0.14 -16.42 14.33
CA LYS A 61 -1.07 -17.15 14.73
C LYS A 61 -2.27 -16.72 13.89
N ASP A 62 -2.50 -15.43 13.72
CA ASP A 62 -3.64 -14.92 12.97
C ASP A 62 -3.54 -15.28 11.50
N THR A 63 -2.32 -15.24 10.94
CA THR A 63 -2.05 -15.68 9.57
C THR A 63 -2.33 -17.18 9.40
N TRP A 64 -1.97 -18.01 10.37
CA TRP A 64 -2.26 -19.45 10.36
C TRP A 64 -3.77 -19.74 10.47
N LEU A 65 -4.46 -19.07 11.39
CA LEU A 65 -5.90 -19.26 11.57
C LEU A 65 -6.67 -18.79 10.33
N TRP A 66 -6.27 -17.65 9.75
CA TRP A 66 -6.83 -17.15 8.50
C TRP A 66 -6.69 -18.15 7.36
N ALA A 67 -5.52 -18.78 7.20
CA ALA A 67 -5.30 -19.82 6.19
C ALA A 67 -6.02 -21.15 6.50
N ARG A 68 -6.10 -21.52 7.78
CA ARG A 68 -6.74 -22.77 8.22
C ARG A 68 -8.25 -22.74 8.05
N TYR A 69 -8.87 -21.63 8.45
CA TYR A 69 -10.32 -21.44 8.37
C TYR A 69 -10.76 -21.00 6.98
N GLY A 70 -9.90 -20.30 6.22
CA GLY A 70 -10.14 -20.01 4.81
C GLY A 70 -11.45 -19.28 4.56
N GLN A 71 -11.90 -18.41 5.48
CA GLN A 71 -13.17 -17.67 5.37
C GLN A 71 -13.25 -16.80 4.09
N HIS A 72 -12.11 -16.56 3.46
CA HIS A 72 -11.95 -15.81 2.22
C HIS A 72 -12.00 -16.69 0.96
N LEU A 73 -12.08 -18.02 1.09
CA LEU A 73 -12.12 -18.97 -0.02
C LEU A 73 -13.51 -19.59 -0.17
N PRO A 74 -13.88 -20.03 -1.39
CA PRO A 74 -15.06 -20.87 -1.60
C PRO A 74 -15.02 -22.14 -0.74
N ASP A 75 -16.17 -22.77 -0.50
CA ASP A 75 -16.28 -24.02 0.27
C ASP A 75 -15.68 -25.27 -0.42
N ASP A 76 -14.91 -25.07 -1.50
CA ASP A 76 -14.14 -26.11 -2.15
C ASP A 76 -12.96 -26.56 -1.26
N GLU A 77 -12.96 -27.84 -0.91
CA GLU A 77 -11.96 -28.46 -0.04
C GLU A 77 -10.55 -28.41 -0.63
N GLN A 78 -10.40 -28.53 -1.96
CA GLN A 78 -9.09 -28.50 -2.62
C GLN A 78 -8.44 -27.11 -2.51
N VAL A 79 -9.26 -26.08 -2.68
CA VAL A 79 -8.84 -24.69 -2.61
C VAL A 79 -8.43 -24.35 -1.17
N ARG A 80 -9.19 -24.82 -0.17
CA ARG A 80 -8.85 -24.67 1.26
C ARG A 80 -7.59 -25.45 1.65
N LEU A 81 -7.36 -26.63 1.08
CA LEU A 81 -6.12 -27.39 1.29
C LEU A 81 -4.91 -26.63 0.73
N GLY A 82 -5.03 -26.05 -0.48
CA GLY A 82 -3.99 -25.22 -1.07
C GLY A 82 -3.61 -24.01 -0.20
N SER A 83 -4.61 -23.34 0.40
CA SER A 83 -4.36 -22.24 1.34
C SER A 83 -3.57 -22.68 2.58
N ARG A 84 -3.89 -23.85 3.15
CA ARG A 84 -3.15 -24.41 4.29
C ARG A 84 -1.70 -24.75 3.95
N VAL A 85 -1.47 -25.38 2.79
CA VAL A 85 -0.12 -25.74 2.34
C VAL A 85 0.72 -24.50 2.08
N THR A 86 0.17 -23.55 1.34
CA THR A 86 0.87 -22.29 1.03
C THR A 86 1.15 -21.48 2.29
N ALA A 87 0.25 -21.46 3.27
CA ALA A 87 0.51 -20.86 4.57
C ALA A 87 1.58 -21.60 5.36
N GLY A 88 1.58 -22.93 5.33
CA GLY A 88 2.62 -23.76 5.95
C GLY A 88 4.02 -23.45 5.40
N ILE A 89 4.13 -23.13 4.10
CA ILE A 89 5.38 -22.69 3.49
C ILE A 89 5.69 -21.23 3.83
N ARG A 90 4.71 -20.33 3.74
CA ARG A 90 4.95 -18.88 3.92
C ARG A 90 5.22 -18.47 5.37
N LEU A 91 4.61 -19.14 6.34
CA LEU A 91 4.78 -18.84 7.76
C LEU A 91 6.23 -18.93 8.26
N PRO A 92 7.01 -19.99 7.97
CA PRO A 92 8.41 -20.05 8.39
C PRO A 92 9.26 -18.95 7.74
N PHE A 93 9.03 -18.62 6.47
CA PHE A 93 9.72 -17.48 5.84
C PHE A 93 9.36 -16.16 6.54
N ARG A 94 8.09 -15.95 6.88
CA ARG A 94 7.65 -14.76 7.60
C ARG A 94 8.26 -14.67 8.99
N ALA A 95 8.33 -15.79 9.72
CA ALA A 95 8.99 -15.87 11.01
C ALA A 95 10.49 -15.57 10.91
N LEU A 96 11.17 -16.11 9.90
CA LEU A 96 12.59 -15.84 9.63
C LEU A 96 12.84 -14.36 9.37
N LEU A 97 12.02 -13.72 8.54
CA LEU A 97 12.15 -12.29 8.26
C LEU A 97 11.91 -11.42 9.50
N LEU A 98 10.92 -11.77 10.33
CA LEU A 98 10.71 -11.09 11.62
C LEU A 98 11.89 -11.26 12.56
N TYR A 99 12.51 -12.44 12.58
CA TYR A 99 13.69 -12.70 13.39
C TYR A 99 14.90 -11.91 12.88
N LEU A 100 15.09 -11.80 11.57
CA LEU A 100 16.11 -10.95 10.98
C LEU A 100 15.89 -9.48 11.34
N ASP A 101 14.66 -8.98 11.23
CA ASP A 101 14.28 -7.61 11.64
C ASP A 101 14.69 -7.36 13.11
N TRP A 102 14.45 -8.32 14.00
CA TRP A 102 14.86 -8.26 15.40
C TRP A 102 16.38 -8.27 15.61
N VAL A 103 17.14 -8.99 14.77
CA VAL A 103 18.60 -8.96 14.78
C VAL A 103 19.12 -7.59 14.33
N PHE A 104 18.53 -7.00 13.29
CA PHE A 104 18.92 -5.70 12.76
C PHE A 104 18.51 -4.52 13.66
N GLU A 105 17.53 -4.70 14.55
CA GLU A 105 17.08 -3.67 15.49
C GLU A 105 18.17 -3.20 16.46
N ARG A 106 19.19 -4.04 16.75
CA ARG A 106 20.31 -3.68 17.63
C ARG A 106 21.63 -4.14 17.04
N ASP A 107 22.56 -3.21 16.85
CA ASP A 107 23.91 -3.51 16.35
C ASP A 107 24.62 -4.61 17.15
N SER A 108 24.40 -4.67 18.46
CA SER A 108 24.97 -5.71 19.32
C SER A 108 24.50 -7.13 18.94
N ARG A 109 23.24 -7.28 18.53
CA ARG A 109 22.68 -8.57 18.10
C ARG A 109 23.23 -8.96 16.74
N LEU A 110 23.42 -8.00 15.84
CA LEU A 110 24.03 -8.21 14.54
C LEU A 110 25.47 -8.69 14.65
N VAL A 111 26.29 -8.05 15.48
CA VAL A 111 27.68 -8.49 15.72
C VAL A 111 27.71 -9.91 16.30
N ALA A 112 26.87 -10.21 17.28
CA ALA A 112 26.77 -11.55 17.85
C ALA A 112 26.35 -12.60 16.80
N ALA A 113 25.39 -12.27 15.92
CA ALA A 113 24.97 -13.14 14.84
C ALA A 113 26.09 -13.40 13.82
N LEU A 114 26.87 -12.37 13.45
CA LEU A 114 28.02 -12.53 12.56
C LEU A 114 29.10 -13.42 13.17
N VAL A 115 29.41 -13.24 14.45
CA VAL A 115 30.35 -14.11 15.18
C VAL A 115 29.86 -15.55 15.19
N LEU A 116 28.58 -15.77 15.48
CA LEU A 116 27.98 -17.10 15.46
C LEU A 116 28.10 -17.75 14.07
N VAL A 117 27.77 -17.03 13.00
CA VAL A 117 27.90 -17.51 11.63
C VAL A 117 29.36 -17.85 11.32
N PHE A 118 30.30 -17.00 11.70
CA PHE A 118 31.72 -17.25 11.50
C PHE A 118 32.20 -18.53 12.19
N VAL A 119 31.81 -18.74 13.46
CA VAL A 119 32.16 -19.96 14.21
C VAL A 119 31.55 -21.21 13.57
N VAL A 120 30.29 -21.14 13.12
CA VAL A 120 29.62 -22.26 12.44
C VAL A 120 30.32 -22.59 11.12
N VAL A 121 30.66 -21.57 10.33
CA VAL A 121 31.41 -21.76 9.07
C VAL A 121 32.78 -22.38 9.35
N GLN A 122 33.49 -21.90 10.37
CA GLN A 122 34.78 -22.46 10.77
C GLN A 122 34.65 -23.91 11.25
N ALA A 123 33.57 -24.27 11.95
CA ALA A 123 33.33 -25.62 12.41
C ALA A 123 33.00 -26.60 11.26
N ILE A 124 32.33 -26.14 10.22
CA ILE A 124 31.96 -26.95 9.04
C ILE A 124 33.12 -27.03 8.04
N HIS A 125 33.82 -25.92 7.83
CA HIS A 125 34.97 -25.80 6.95
C HIS A 125 36.15 -25.29 7.78
N PRO A 126 36.94 -26.19 8.38
CA PRO A 126 38.18 -25.80 9.03
C PRO A 126 39.15 -25.30 7.97
N ILE A 127 39.39 -23.98 7.94
CA ILE A 127 40.34 -23.33 7.03
C ILE A 127 41.78 -23.43 7.59
N PHE A 128 41.97 -24.03 8.77
CA PHE A 128 43.26 -24.31 9.41
C PHE A 128 43.38 -25.77 9.80
#